data_AF-L0KAN6-F1
#
_entry.id   AF-L0KAN6-F1
#
_cell.length_a   1.000
_cell.length_b   1.000
_cell.length_c   1.000
_cell.angle_alpha   90.00
_cell.angle_beta   90.00
_cell.angle_gamma   90.00
#
_symmetry.space_group_name_H-M   'P 1'
#
loop_
_entity.id
_entity.type
_entity.pdbx_description
1 polymer ?
#
loop_
_entity_poly.entity_id
_entity_poly.type
_entity_poly.pdbx_seq_one_letter_code
_entity_poly.pdbx_strand_id
1 'polypeptide(L)'
;MQFREDHFQELIGEWTLVPELLFHQSITEEAWPSMKIGKYDNAVFEAFKLVEIRVREIGNFPQDKIGVALIREAFNVDSGPLQNFDLPKAEQEAISHFFSGAIGLYKNPHSHRKVELEFKEAFEMVLIASHLLSKLDSIEERISEKIYNMLRL
;
A
#
# COMPACT_ATOMS: atom_id res chain seq x y z
N MET A 1 10.97 15.30 -22.75
CA MET A 1 9.97 15.10 -23.82
C MET A 1 8.62 15.44 -23.22
N GLN A 2 7.97 16.51 -23.68
CA GLN A 2 6.59 16.84 -23.26
C GLN A 2 5.65 16.25 -24.30
N PHE A 3 4.76 15.36 -23.86
CA PHE A 3 3.68 14.86 -24.69
C PHE A 3 2.49 15.80 -24.56
N ARG A 4 1.78 16.02 -25.67
CA ARG A 4 0.46 16.65 -25.62
C ARG A 4 -0.53 15.64 -25.05
N GLU A 5 -1.48 16.11 -24.25
CA GLU A 5 -2.48 15.26 -23.58
C GLU A 5 -3.26 14.40 -24.59
N ASP A 6 -3.61 14.94 -25.75
CA ASP A 6 -4.29 14.20 -26.81
C ASP A 6 -3.45 13.03 -27.36
N HIS A 7 -2.15 13.24 -27.60
CA HIS A 7 -1.24 12.17 -28.01
C HIS A 7 -1.01 11.15 -26.90
N PHE A 8 -0.99 11.57 -25.64
CA PHE A 8 -0.93 10.65 -24.52
C PHE A 8 -2.18 9.77 -24.48
N GLN A 9 -3.38 10.35 -24.63
CA GLN A 9 -4.64 9.61 -24.67
C GLN A 9 -4.74 8.66 -25.87
N GLU A 10 -4.21 9.03 -27.05
CA GLU A 10 -4.18 8.19 -28.24
C GLU A 10 -3.23 6.98 -28.07
N LEU A 11 -2.03 7.22 -27.52
CA LEU A 11 -1.07 6.16 -27.20
C LEU A 11 -1.57 5.22 -26.10
N ILE A 12 -2.25 5.74 -25.09
CA ILE A 12 -2.88 4.94 -24.02
C ILE A 12 -4.17 4.26 -24.51
N GLY A 13 -4.83 4.81 -25.52
CA GLY A 13 -5.96 4.17 -26.21
C GLY A 13 -5.54 2.93 -27.00
N GLU A 14 -4.34 2.96 -27.61
CA GLU A 14 -3.75 1.79 -28.28
C GLU A 14 -3.10 0.81 -27.29
N TRP A 15 -2.44 1.31 -26.24
CA TRP A 15 -1.89 0.53 -25.14
C TRP A 15 -2.75 0.74 -23.92
N THR A 16 -3.84 -0.02 -23.83
CA THR A 16 -4.66 -0.06 -22.61
C THR A 16 -3.72 -0.24 -21.44
N LEU A 17 -3.66 0.74 -20.52
CA LEU A 17 -2.92 0.58 -19.27
C LEU A 17 -3.54 -0.63 -18.57
N VAL A 18 -2.91 -1.79 -18.73
CA VAL A 18 -3.42 -3.01 -18.12
C VAL A 18 -3.16 -2.90 -16.62
N PRO A 19 -4.15 -3.19 -15.77
CA PRO A 19 -4.01 -3.13 -14.32
C PRO A 19 -2.75 -3.83 -13.80
N GLU A 20 -2.35 -4.92 -14.45
CA GLU A 20 -1.16 -5.73 -14.18
C GLU A 20 0.16 -4.96 -14.32
N LEU A 21 0.20 -3.89 -15.14
CA LEU A 21 1.39 -3.03 -15.30
C LEU A 21 1.43 -1.87 -14.29
N LEU A 22 0.28 -1.48 -13.74
CA LEU A 22 0.16 -0.32 -12.85
C LEU A 22 0.08 -0.68 -11.37
N PHE A 23 -0.53 -1.82 -11.08
CA PHE A 23 -0.86 -2.22 -9.74
C PHE A 23 -0.06 -3.44 -9.31
N HIS A 24 0.28 -3.45 -8.03
CA HIS A 24 0.78 -4.62 -7.33
C HIS A 24 -0.17 -5.81 -7.56
N GLN A 25 0.37 -7.01 -7.77
CA GLN A 25 -0.41 -8.19 -8.14
C GLN A 25 -1.64 -8.42 -7.24
N SER A 26 -1.47 -8.30 -5.92
CA SER A 26 -2.59 -8.47 -4.96
C SER A 26 -3.74 -7.47 -5.17
N ILE A 27 -3.46 -6.26 -5.65
CA ILE A 27 -4.51 -5.27 -5.96
C ILE A 27 -5.31 -5.74 -7.17
N THR A 28 -4.63 -6.22 -8.21
CA THR A 28 -5.27 -6.73 -9.42
C THR A 28 -6.16 -7.94 -9.12
N GLU A 29 -5.75 -8.79 -8.18
CA GLU A 29 -6.49 -9.98 -7.77
C GLU A 29 -7.70 -9.64 -6.89
N GLU A 30 -7.54 -8.77 -5.89
CA GLU A 30 -8.53 -8.62 -4.81
C GLU A 30 -9.35 -7.33 -4.89
N ALA A 31 -8.76 -6.18 -5.26
CA ALA A 31 -9.42 -4.88 -5.22
C ALA A 31 -9.91 -4.41 -6.60
N TRP A 32 -9.21 -4.77 -7.67
CA TRP A 32 -9.56 -4.39 -9.04
C TRP A 32 -10.92 -4.93 -9.51
N PRO A 33 -11.38 -6.14 -9.10
CA PRO A 33 -12.74 -6.59 -9.43
C PRO A 33 -13.83 -5.61 -8.99
N SER A 34 -13.74 -5.06 -7.77
CA SER A 34 -14.66 -4.04 -7.25
C SER A 34 -14.58 -2.74 -8.04
N MET A 35 -13.37 -2.34 -8.43
CA MET A 35 -13.12 -1.16 -9.24
C MET A 35 -13.84 -1.24 -10.61
N LYS A 36 -13.75 -2.38 -11.29
CA LYS A 36 -14.38 -2.61 -12.61
C LYS A 36 -15.90 -2.49 -12.61
N ILE A 37 -16.55 -2.80 -11.49
CA ILE A 37 -18.02 -2.81 -11.39
C ILE A 37 -18.58 -1.55 -10.71
N GLY A 38 -17.75 -0.51 -10.51
CA GLY A 38 -18.19 0.76 -9.93
C GLY A 38 -18.34 0.75 -8.40
N LYS A 39 -17.86 -0.30 -7.70
CA LYS A 39 -17.88 -0.36 -6.23
C LYS A 39 -16.58 0.24 -5.68
N TYR A 40 -16.45 1.55 -5.85
CA TYR A 40 -15.21 2.29 -5.61
C TYR A 40 -14.80 2.34 -4.13
N ASP A 41 -15.77 2.51 -3.23
CA ASP A 41 -15.55 2.44 -1.78
C ASP A 41 -15.03 1.06 -1.34
N ASN A 42 -15.61 -0.02 -1.88
CA ASN A 42 -15.15 -1.37 -1.62
C ASN A 42 -13.73 -1.60 -2.17
N ALA A 43 -13.44 -1.13 -3.39
CA ALA A 43 -12.12 -1.29 -3.99
C ALA A 43 -11.02 -0.63 -3.13
N VAL A 44 -11.28 0.58 -2.62
CA VAL A 44 -10.35 1.27 -1.72
C VAL A 44 -10.22 0.51 -0.39
N PHE A 45 -11.33 0.06 0.19
CA PHE A 45 -11.29 -0.72 1.43
C PHE A 45 -10.49 -2.02 1.28
N GLU A 46 -10.75 -2.79 0.22
CA GLU A 46 -10.04 -4.03 -0.12
C GLU A 46 -8.54 -3.77 -0.31
N ALA A 47 -8.17 -2.74 -1.06
CA ALA A 47 -6.78 -2.38 -1.31
C ALA A 47 -6.01 -2.05 -0.02
N PHE A 48 -6.55 -1.21 0.86
CA PHE A 48 -5.87 -0.87 2.11
C PHE A 48 -5.97 -1.97 3.17
N LYS A 49 -6.97 -2.86 3.09
CA LYS A 49 -7.01 -4.08 3.90
C LYS A 49 -5.83 -4.99 3.55
N LEU A 50 -5.45 -5.11 2.27
CA LEU A 50 -4.26 -5.88 1.87
C LEU A 50 -2.98 -5.30 2.48
N VAL A 51 -2.81 -3.97 2.43
CA VAL A 51 -1.66 -3.29 3.08
C VAL A 51 -1.60 -3.64 4.56
N GLU A 52 -2.72 -3.57 5.28
CA GLU A 52 -2.78 -3.88 6.70
C GLU A 52 -2.45 -5.35 7.01
N ILE A 53 -3.01 -6.29 6.22
CA ILE A 53 -2.72 -7.73 6.36
C ILE A 53 -1.22 -7.97 6.16
N ARG A 54 -0.64 -7.39 5.10
CA ARG A 54 0.77 -7.58 4.76
C ARG A 54 1.71 -7.02 5.82
N VAL A 55 1.40 -5.85 6.39
CA VAL A 55 2.15 -5.30 7.54
C VAL A 55 2.08 -6.26 8.73
N ARG A 56 0.92 -6.84 8.99
CA ARG A 56 0.73 -7.78 10.10
C ARG A 56 1.56 -9.04 9.92
N GLU A 57 1.58 -9.60 8.72
CA GLU A 57 2.32 -10.81 8.37
C GLU A 57 3.83 -10.60 8.52
N ILE A 58 4.39 -9.55 7.91
CA ILE A 58 5.82 -9.25 7.98
C ILE A 58 6.24 -8.95 9.43
N GLY A 59 5.38 -8.24 10.18
CA GLY A 59 5.66 -7.83 11.56
C GLY A 59 5.34 -8.89 12.60
N ASN A 60 4.81 -10.06 12.20
CA ASN A 60 4.35 -11.12 13.09
C ASN A 60 3.41 -10.63 14.20
N PHE A 61 2.46 -9.75 13.84
CA PHE A 61 1.48 -9.18 14.76
C PHE A 61 0.22 -10.07 14.89
N PRO A 62 -0.49 -10.03 16.04
CA PRO A 62 -1.72 -10.80 16.22
C PRO A 62 -2.87 -10.23 15.38
N GLN A 63 -3.88 -11.07 15.07
CA GLN A 63 -4.99 -10.72 14.16
C GLN A 63 -5.85 -9.55 14.61
N ASP A 64 -5.94 -9.30 15.92
CA ASP A 64 -6.69 -8.20 16.53
C ASP A 64 -5.95 -6.86 16.45
N LYS A 65 -4.65 -6.86 16.11
CA LYS A 65 -3.88 -5.65 15.86
C LYS A 65 -4.21 -5.09 14.47
N ILE A 66 -4.89 -3.94 14.44
CA ILE A 66 -5.37 -3.31 13.20
C ILE A 66 -5.17 -1.79 13.19
N GLY A 67 -5.37 -1.19 12.03
CA GLY A 67 -5.45 0.25 11.81
C GLY A 67 -4.14 0.98 12.10
N VAL A 68 -4.27 2.26 12.45
CA VAL A 68 -3.14 3.16 12.74
C VAL A 68 -2.24 2.63 13.87
N ALA A 69 -2.83 1.96 14.87
CA ALA A 69 -2.08 1.39 15.98
C ALA A 69 -1.12 0.29 15.53
N LEU A 70 -1.56 -0.63 14.65
CA LEU A 70 -0.70 -1.64 14.03
C LEU A 70 0.47 -0.97 13.29
N ILE A 71 0.17 -0.01 12.43
CA ILE A 71 1.19 0.63 11.60
C ILE A 71 2.27 1.33 12.44
N ARG A 72 1.85 2.09 13.46
CA ARG A 72 2.79 2.82 14.33
C ARG A 72 3.69 1.88 15.14
N GLU A 73 3.21 0.69 15.47
CA GLU A 73 4.01 -0.32 16.14
C GLU A 73 4.97 -1.01 15.15
N ALA A 74 4.49 -1.36 13.96
CA ALA A 74 5.28 -1.95 12.89
C ALA A 74 6.48 -1.08 12.47
N PHE A 75 6.26 0.24 12.37
CA PHE A 75 7.25 1.24 11.99
C PHE A 75 7.66 2.13 13.17
N ASN A 76 7.71 1.57 14.38
CA ASN A 76 8.22 2.30 15.53
C ASN A 76 9.72 2.62 15.34
N VAL A 77 10.12 3.86 15.59
CA VAL A 77 11.50 4.35 15.37
C VAL A 77 12.54 3.73 16.30
N ASP A 78 12.12 3.18 17.43
CA ASP A 78 13.01 2.59 18.42
C ASP A 78 12.97 1.05 18.38
N SER A 79 11.83 0.44 17.99
CA SER A 79 11.65 -1.01 18.10
C SER A 79 10.80 -1.66 16.98
N GLY A 80 10.45 -0.94 15.92
CA GLY A 80 9.52 -1.43 14.90
C GLY A 80 10.10 -2.59 14.09
N PRO A 81 9.41 -3.74 13.97
CA PRO A 81 9.92 -4.90 13.23
C PRO A 81 10.09 -4.63 11.73
N LEU A 82 9.31 -3.71 11.15
CA LEU A 82 9.43 -3.33 9.73
C LEU A 82 10.40 -2.16 9.52
N GLN A 83 10.94 -1.59 10.60
CA GLN A 83 11.78 -0.40 10.53
C GLN A 83 13.13 -0.69 9.88
N ASN A 84 13.66 0.31 9.18
CA ASN A 84 15.06 0.32 8.78
C ASN A 84 15.85 1.27 9.71
N PHE A 85 16.62 0.68 10.61
CA PHE A 85 17.42 1.42 11.59
C PHE A 85 18.73 1.98 11.00
N ASP A 86 19.06 1.62 9.77
CA ASP A 86 20.24 2.15 9.07
C ASP A 86 19.96 3.51 8.41
N LEU A 87 18.70 3.97 8.40
CA LEU A 87 18.29 5.26 7.84
C LEU A 87 18.28 6.39 8.90
N PRO A 88 18.43 7.66 8.48
CA PRO A 88 18.26 8.80 9.37
C PRO A 88 16.89 8.80 10.05
N LYS A 89 16.82 9.21 11.32
CA LYS A 89 15.58 9.20 12.12
C LYS A 89 14.39 9.89 11.43
N ALA A 90 14.62 10.99 10.71
CA ALA A 90 13.58 11.69 9.96
C ALA A 90 12.93 10.80 8.87
N GLU A 91 13.70 9.94 8.20
CA GLU A 91 13.17 9.00 7.19
C GLU A 91 12.41 7.85 7.85
N GLN A 92 12.86 7.42 9.03
CA GLN A 92 12.15 6.44 9.85
C GLN A 92 10.76 6.97 10.28
N GLU A 93 10.70 8.22 10.70
CA GLU A 93 9.44 8.89 11.02
C GLU A 93 8.56 9.07 9.77
N ALA A 94 9.16 9.44 8.63
CA ALA A 94 8.44 9.66 7.38
C ALA A 94 7.69 8.41 6.89
N ILE A 95 8.32 7.23 6.93
CA ILE A 95 7.64 6.00 6.51
C ILE A 95 6.48 5.64 7.44
N SER A 96 6.66 5.81 8.75
CA SER A 96 5.60 5.61 9.74
C SER A 96 4.43 6.57 9.52
N HIS A 97 4.71 7.85 9.27
CA HIS A 97 3.69 8.85 8.94
C HIS A 97 2.96 8.54 7.64
N PHE A 98 3.68 8.09 6.60
CA PHE A 98 3.08 7.80 5.30
C PHE A 98 2.11 6.62 5.39
N PHE A 99 2.54 5.47 5.93
CA PHE A 99 1.66 4.31 6.08
C PHE A 99 0.48 4.60 7.02
N SER A 100 0.73 5.26 8.17
CA SER A 100 -0.33 5.50 9.15
C SER A 100 -1.33 6.56 8.68
N GLY A 101 -0.84 7.58 7.97
CA GLY A 101 -1.68 8.57 7.29
C GLY A 101 -2.57 7.93 6.23
N ALA A 102 -2.01 7.07 5.37
CA ALA A 102 -2.76 6.40 4.33
C ALA A 102 -3.86 5.48 4.90
N ILE A 103 -3.54 4.65 5.90
CA ILE A 103 -4.53 3.80 6.59
C ILE A 103 -5.60 4.65 7.30
N GLY A 104 -5.18 5.71 8.00
CA GLY A 104 -6.09 6.59 8.72
C GLY A 104 -7.03 7.38 7.82
N LEU A 105 -6.55 7.84 6.66
CA LEU A 105 -7.32 8.65 5.72
C LEU A 105 -8.22 7.81 4.82
N TYR A 106 -7.74 6.66 4.33
CA TYR A 106 -8.43 5.92 3.29
C TYR A 106 -9.16 4.70 3.84
N LYS A 107 -8.54 3.84 4.65
CA LYS A 107 -9.22 2.63 5.15
C LYS A 107 -10.27 2.90 6.23
N ASN A 108 -9.90 3.67 7.25
CA ASN A 108 -10.73 3.82 8.45
C ASN A 108 -12.11 4.44 8.15
N PRO A 109 -12.23 5.48 7.29
CA PRO A 109 -13.54 6.01 6.93
C PRO A 109 -14.46 4.97 6.29
N HIS A 110 -13.98 4.20 5.31
CA HIS A 110 -14.80 3.15 4.65
C HIS A 110 -15.21 2.03 5.61
N SER A 111 -14.53 1.87 6.75
CA SER A 111 -14.87 0.88 7.77
C SER A 111 -16.00 1.34 8.71
N HIS A 112 -16.28 2.65 8.78
CA HIS A 112 -17.20 3.23 9.77
C HIS A 112 -18.33 4.07 9.15
N ARG A 113 -18.22 4.44 7.87
CA ARG A 113 -19.21 5.23 7.16
C ARG A 113 -19.24 4.86 5.67
N LYS A 114 -20.39 5.06 5.04
CA LYS A 114 -20.49 5.04 3.57
C LYS A 114 -19.80 6.29 3.02
N VAL A 115 -18.89 6.11 2.08
CA VAL A 115 -18.18 7.20 1.40
C VAL A 115 -18.49 7.05 -0.08
N GLU A 116 -19.04 8.08 -0.69
CA GLU A 116 -19.22 8.11 -2.14
C GLU A 116 -17.93 8.62 -2.77
N LEU A 117 -17.39 7.83 -3.70
CA LEU A 117 -16.16 8.14 -4.42
C LEU A 117 -16.44 8.09 -5.91
N GLU A 118 -15.80 8.97 -6.67
CA GLU A 118 -15.72 8.84 -8.11
C GLU A 118 -14.57 7.90 -8.52
N PHE A 119 -14.63 7.37 -9.74
CA PHE A 119 -13.60 6.46 -10.27
C PHE A 119 -12.19 7.01 -10.08
N LYS A 120 -11.97 8.29 -10.43
CA LYS A 120 -10.66 8.93 -10.37
C LYS A 120 -10.10 8.97 -8.95
N GLU A 121 -10.94 9.30 -7.96
CA GLU A 121 -10.52 9.37 -6.56
C GLU A 121 -10.16 7.98 -6.03
N ALA A 122 -11.00 6.99 -6.29
CA ALA A 122 -10.71 5.61 -5.90
C ALA A 122 -9.46 5.06 -6.60
N PHE A 123 -9.23 5.43 -7.87
CA PHE A 123 -8.07 5.00 -8.63
C PHE A 123 -6.77 5.52 -8.00
N GLU A 124 -6.73 6.81 -7.65
CA GLU A 124 -5.58 7.41 -6.97
C GLU A 124 -5.32 6.74 -5.61
N MET A 125 -6.38 6.47 -4.84
CA MET A 125 -6.26 5.79 -3.55
C MET A 125 -5.76 4.35 -3.68
N VAL A 126 -6.28 3.58 -4.65
CA VAL A 126 -5.82 2.20 -4.92
C VAL A 126 -4.38 2.19 -5.43
N LEU A 127 -3.97 3.21 -6.21
CA LEU A 127 -2.58 3.35 -6.66
C LEU A 127 -1.62 3.61 -5.49
N ILE A 128 -2.04 4.42 -4.51
CA ILE A 128 -1.28 4.60 -3.27
C ILE A 128 -1.15 3.26 -2.52
N ALA A 129 -2.24 2.50 -2.37
CA ALA A 129 -2.19 1.19 -1.71
C ALA A 129 -1.26 0.21 -2.44
N SER A 130 -1.29 0.19 -3.77
CA SER A 130 -0.36 -0.58 -4.61
C SER A 130 1.10 -0.21 -4.31
N HIS A 131 1.41 1.09 -4.28
CA HIS A 131 2.75 1.57 -3.98
C HIS A 131 3.23 1.17 -2.57
N LEU A 132 2.32 1.17 -1.59
CA LEU A 132 2.61 0.70 -0.23
C LEU A 132 2.91 -0.80 -0.19
N LEU A 133 2.20 -1.62 -0.96
CA LEU A 133 2.47 -3.07 -1.08
C LEU A 133 3.86 -3.32 -1.69
N SER A 134 4.21 -2.64 -2.77
CA SER A 134 5.56 -2.76 -3.35
C SER A 134 6.66 -2.36 -2.36
N LYS A 135 6.43 -1.35 -1.52
CA LYS A 135 7.36 -1.01 -0.43
C LYS A 135 7.47 -2.12 0.61
N LEU A 136 6.37 -2.81 0.91
CA LEU A 136 6.37 -3.92 1.86
C LEU A 136 7.13 -5.13 1.32
N ASP A 137 7.08 -5.40 0.02
CA ASP A 137 7.91 -6.46 -0.59
C ASP A 137 9.39 -6.15 -0.44
N SER A 138 9.82 -4.91 -0.75
CA SER A 138 11.21 -4.50 -0.53
C SER A 138 11.62 -4.56 0.95
N ILE A 139 10.69 -4.30 1.88
CA ILE A 139 10.95 -4.43 3.32
C ILE A 139 11.12 -5.90 3.70
N GLU A 140 10.27 -6.80 3.21
CA GLU A 140 10.36 -8.23 3.50
C GLU A 140 11.65 -8.84 2.93
N GLU A 141 12.03 -8.46 1.71
CA GLU A 141 13.28 -8.88 1.07
C GLU A 141 14.48 -8.47 1.94
N ARG A 142 14.56 -7.19 2.33
CA ARG A 142 15.61 -6.68 3.22
C ARG A 142 15.67 -7.44 4.55
N ILE A 143 14.53 -7.71 5.18
CA ILE A 143 14.47 -8.44 6.45
C ILE A 143 14.98 -9.88 6.26
N SER A 144 14.53 -10.54 5.19
CA SER A 144 14.92 -11.91 4.86
C SER A 144 16.42 -12.04 4.60
N GLU A 145 16.99 -11.10 3.84
CA GLU A 145 18.44 -11.03 3.60
C GLU A 145 19.23 -10.83 4.90
N LYS A 146 18.76 -9.94 5.79
CA LYS A 146 19.41 -9.70 7.08
C LYS A 146 19.41 -10.95 7.96
N ILE A 147 18.29 -11.66 8.03
CA ILE A 147 18.16 -12.93 8.77
C ILE A 147 19.09 -13.99 8.18
N TYR A 148 19.09 -14.16 6.87
CA TYR A 148 19.93 -15.12 6.17
C TYR A 148 21.42 -14.87 6.44
N ASN A 149 21.86 -13.61 6.39
CA ASN A 149 23.25 -13.23 6.66
C ASN A 149 23.64 -13.51 8.13
N MET A 150 22.72 -13.31 9.07
CA MET A 150 22.93 -13.61 10.50
C MET A 150 23.09 -15.11 10.77
N LEU A 151 22.35 -15.96 10.05
CA LEU A 151 22.39 -17.43 10.22
C LEU A 151 23.61 -18.10 9.56
N ARG A 152 24.38 -17.37 8.74
CA ARG A 152 25.58 -17.87 8.06
C ARG A 152 26.90 -17.52 8.77
N LEU A 153 26.84 -16.75 9.84
CA LEU A 153 27.95 -16.42 10.72
C LEU A 153 28.01 -17.40 11.90
#